data_AF-A0ABD2J042-F1
#
_entry.id   AF-A0ABD2J042-F1
#
_cell.length_a   1.000
_cell.length_b   1.000
_cell.length_c   1.000
_cell.angle_alpha   90.00
_cell.angle_beta   90.00
_cell.angle_gamma   90.00
#
_symmetry.space_group_name_H-M   'P 1'
#
loop_
_entity.id
_entity.type
_entity.pdbx_description
1 polymer ?
#
loop_
_entity_poly.entity_id
_entity_poly.type
_entity_poly.pdbx_seq_one_letter_code
_entity_poly.pdbx_strand_id
1 'polypeptide(L)' 'MLLCALLYPIIIGVGPPAYLAICQWKDCVDEKPAPGGSHTMICLPATRPAQCPEEAWNQLTELNELEPC' A
#
# COMPACT_ATOMS: atom_id res chain seq x y z
N MET A 1 -11.34 -11.76 8.39
CA MET A 1 -11.43 -12.17 6.96
C MET A 1 -10.01 -12.33 6.45
N LEU A 2 -9.46 -13.54 6.62
CA LEU A 2 -8.03 -13.88 6.66
C LEU A 2 -7.45 -14.31 5.28
N LEU A 3 -7.92 -13.74 4.16
CA LEU A 3 -7.64 -14.29 2.82
C LEU A 3 -6.52 -13.60 2.02
N CYS A 4 -6.13 -12.35 2.30
CA CYS A 4 -5.16 -11.64 1.44
C CYS A 4 -3.69 -12.01 1.70
N ALA A 5 -3.33 -12.43 2.91
CA ALA A 5 -1.94 -12.67 3.31
C ALA A 5 -1.41 -14.10 3.04
N LEU A 6 -2.29 -15.06 2.70
CA LEU A 6 -1.93 -16.48 2.61
C LEU A 6 -1.33 -16.91 1.26
N LEU A 7 -1.13 -15.98 0.31
CA LEU A 7 -0.73 -16.30 -1.06
C LEU A 7 0.70 -15.90 -1.45
N TYR A 8 1.45 -15.20 -0.59
CA TYR A 8 2.83 -14.82 -0.94
C TYR A 8 3.87 -15.75 -0.30
N PRO A 9 4.45 -16.70 -1.07
CA PRO A 9 5.59 -17.47 -0.56
C PRO A 9 6.75 -16.51 -0.28
N ILE A 10 7.45 -16.75 0.83
CA ILE A 10 8.69 -16.05 1.20
C ILE A 10 9.79 -16.54 0.25
N ILE A 11 9.81 -16.02 -0.99
CA ILE A 11 10.87 -16.31 -1.95
C ILE A 11 12.01 -15.34 -1.65
N ILE A 12 13.24 -15.85 -1.47
CA ILE A 12 14.45 -15.02 -1.32
C ILE A 12 14.80 -14.42 -2.70
N GLY A 13 14.03 -13.42 -3.07
CA GLY A 13 14.21 -12.44 -4.13
C GLY A 13 13.59 -11.14 -3.62
N VAL A 14 13.89 -9.99 -4.21
CA VAL A 14 13.18 -8.75 -3.83
C VAL A 14 11.71 -8.98 -4.18
N GLY A 15 10.94 -9.35 -3.16
CA GLY A 15 9.52 -9.61 -3.28
C GLY A 15 8.80 -8.35 -3.75
N PRO A 16 7.55 -8.47 -4.19
CA PRO A 16 6.78 -7.26 -4.40
C PRO A 16 6.69 -6.45 -3.09
N PRO A 17 6.23 -5.19 -3.18
CA PRO A 17 5.96 -4.40 -2.01
C PRO A 17 5.03 -5.13 -1.02
N ALA A 18 5.35 -5.05 0.27
CA ALA A 18 4.63 -5.75 1.32
C ALA A 18 3.18 -5.27 1.44
N TYR A 19 2.92 -3.98 1.16
CA TYR A 19 1.56 -3.43 1.19
C TYR A 19 0.58 -4.11 0.23
N LEU A 20 1.07 -4.79 -0.83
CA LEU A 20 0.20 -5.54 -1.75
C LEU A 20 -0.50 -6.74 -1.09
N ALA A 21 0.00 -7.20 0.06
CA ALA A 21 -0.62 -8.26 0.84
C ALA A 21 -1.76 -7.76 1.78
N ILE A 22 -1.89 -6.45 1.97
CA ILE A 22 -2.94 -5.85 2.83
C ILE A 22 -4.28 -5.86 2.08
N CYS A 23 -5.33 -6.42 2.68
CA CYS A 23 -6.65 -6.36 2.05
C CYS A 23 -7.12 -4.91 1.87
N GLN A 24 -7.72 -4.61 0.72
CA GLN A 24 -8.32 -3.29 0.44
C GLN A 24 -7.31 -2.12 0.54
N TRP A 25 -6.00 -2.38 0.38
CA TRP A 25 -4.97 -1.32 0.39
C TRP A 25 -5.24 -0.23 -0.64
N LYS A 26 -5.84 -0.59 -1.78
CA LYS A 26 -6.14 0.35 -2.87
C LYS A 26 -7.09 1.47 -2.47
N ASP A 27 -7.95 1.23 -1.48
CA ASP A 27 -8.91 2.23 -1.00
C ASP A 27 -8.26 3.27 -0.08
N CYS A 28 -7.00 3.03 0.30
CA CYS A 28 -6.23 3.80 1.28
C CYS A 28 -5.09 4.62 0.67
N VAL A 29 -4.82 4.46 -0.62
CA VAL A 29 -3.69 5.08 -1.31
C VAL A 29 -4.16 6.00 -2.43
N ASP A 30 -3.28 6.91 -2.83
CA ASP A 30 -3.46 7.76 -4.01
C ASP A 30 -2.32 7.55 -5.01
N GLU A 31 -2.43 8.19 -6.18
CA GLU A 31 -1.37 8.22 -7.19
C GLU A 31 -0.79 9.63 -7.29
N LYS A 32 0.54 9.74 -7.35
CA LYS A 32 1.25 10.98 -7.66
C LYS A 32 2.20 10.78 -8.85
N PRO A 33 2.50 11.82 -9.65
CA PRO A 33 3.56 11.74 -10.65
C PRO A 33 4.90 11.42 -9.98
N ALA A 34 5.67 10.51 -10.56
CA ALA A 34 7.05 10.27 -10.18
C ALA A 34 7.88 11.56 -10.33
N PRO A 35 9.00 11.72 -9.60
CA PRO A 35 9.90 12.84 -9.82
C PRO A 35 10.31 12.90 -11.30
N GLY A 36 10.03 14.03 -11.95
CA GLY A 36 10.26 14.21 -13.38
C GLY A 36 9.11 13.78 -14.31
N GLY A 37 7.98 13.31 -13.77
CA GLY A 37 6.72 13.13 -14.51
C GLY A 37 6.69 11.99 -15.54
N SER A 38 7.65 11.07 -15.49
CA SER A 38 7.77 9.98 -16.48
C SER A 38 6.78 8.83 -16.28
N HIS A 39 6.21 8.71 -15.09
CA HIS A 39 5.22 7.69 -14.70
C HIS A 39 4.44 8.16 -13.46
N THR A 40 3.40 7.43 -13.08
CA THR A 40 2.70 7.58 -11.79
C THR A 40 3.23 6.58 -10.77
N MET A 41 3.22 6.96 -9.51
CA MET A 41 3.58 6.12 -8.37
C MET A 41 2.48 6.15 -7.32
N ILE A 42 2.30 5.02 -6.62
CA ILE A 42 1.41 4.92 -5.47
C ILE A 42 2.02 5.70 -4.30
N CYS A 43 1.19 6.43 -3.57
CA CYS A 43 1.58 7.16 -2.38
C CYS A 43 0.53 7.04 -1.26
N LEU A 44 0.97 7.30 -0.04
CA LEU A 44 0.11 7.34 1.14
C LEU A 44 -0.42 8.78 1.34
N PRO A 45 -1.74 9.00 1.35
CA PRO A 45 -2.32 10.31 1.58
C PRO A 45 -2.02 10.82 3.00
N ALA A 46 -2.12 12.14 3.20
CA ALA A 46 -1.90 12.74 4.52
C ALA A 46 -2.98 12.37 5.56
N THR A 47 -4.19 12.00 5.12
CA THR A 47 -5.32 11.61 5.96
C THR A 47 -6.00 10.36 5.41
N ARG A 48 -6.55 9.53 6.31
CA ARG A 48 -7.25 8.30 5.94
C ARG A 48 -8.48 8.60 5.06
N PRO A 49 -8.58 8.07 3.84
CA PRO A 49 -9.78 8.20 3.02
C PRO A 49 -11.02 7.58 3.68
N ALA A 50 -12.21 8.08 3.38
CA ALA A 50 -13.44 7.58 4.00
C ALA A 50 -13.75 6.12 3.64
N GLN A 51 -13.38 5.70 2.41
CA GLN A 51 -13.52 4.34 1.92
C GLN A 51 -12.44 3.37 2.44
N CYS A 52 -11.36 3.89 3.02
CA CYS A 52 -10.27 3.08 3.52
C CYS A 52 -10.64 2.41 4.86
N PRO A 53 -10.61 1.06 4.95
CA PRO A 53 -10.81 0.38 6.22
C PRO A 53 -9.74 0.77 7.25
N GLU A 54 -10.15 1.00 8.49
CA GLU A 54 -9.23 1.39 9.57
C GLU A 54 -8.09 0.37 9.77
N GLU A 55 -8.41 -0.92 9.67
CA GLU A 55 -7.41 -1.98 9.79
C GLU A 55 -6.35 -1.93 8.67
N ALA A 56 -6.78 -1.64 7.43
CA ALA A 56 -5.88 -1.52 6.29
C ALA A 56 -5.00 -0.25 6.41
N TRP A 57 -5.60 0.87 6.84
CA TRP A 57 -4.88 2.11 7.11
C TRP A 57 -3.77 1.90 8.14
N ASN A 58 -4.10 1.28 9.27
CA ASN A 58 -3.15 1.05 10.36
C ASN A 58 -1.98 0.18 9.86
N GLN A 59 -2.27 -0.93 9.17
CA GLN A 59 -1.23 -1.78 8.59
C GLN A 59 -0.34 -1.03 7.58
N LEU A 60 -0.92 -0.21 6.69
CA LEU A 60 -0.16 0.59 5.73
C LEU A 60 0.78 1.60 6.42
N THR A 61 0.26 2.31 7.44
CA THR A 61 1.05 3.28 8.20
C THR A 61 2.16 2.62 9.03
N GLU A 62 1.90 1.44 9.59
CA GLU A 62 2.88 0.68 10.36
C GLU A 62 3.98 0.06 9.48
N LEU A 63 3.63 -0.41 8.27
CA LEU A 63 4.62 -0.89 7.29
C LEU A 63 5.58 0.21 6.84
N ASN A 64 5.09 1.46 6.75
CA ASN A 64 5.88 2.64 6.37
C ASN A 64 6.70 2.45 5.09
N GLU A 65 6.14 1.72 4.13
CA GLU A 65 6.76 1.40 2.85
C GLU A 65 6.41 2.42 1.76
N LEU A 66 5.24 3.07 1.89
CA LEU A 66 4.73 4.05 0.93
C LEU A 66 5.23 5.46 1.26
N GLU A 67 5.65 6.19 0.22
CA GLU A 67 5.95 7.61 0.36
C GLU A 67 4.69 8.45 0.56
N PRO A 68 4.78 9.59 1.26
CA PRO A 68 3.67 10.53 1.32
C PRO A 68 3.35 11.11 -0.06
N CYS A 69 2.06 11.29 -0.31
CA CYS A 69 1.57 12.26 -1.28
C CYS A 69 1.83 13.68 -0.74
#